data_AF-A0A7Y4ZG76-F1
#
_entry.id   AF-A0A7Y4ZG76-F1
#
_cell.length_a   1.000
_cell.length_b   1.000
_cell.length_c   1.000
_cell.angle_alpha   90.00
_cell.angle_beta   90.00
_cell.angle_gamma   90.00
#
_symmetry.space_group_name_H-M   'P 1'
#
loop_
_entity.id
_entity.type
_entity.pdbx_description
1 polymer ?
#
loop_
_entity_poly.entity_id
_entity_poly.type
_entity_poly.pdbx_seq_one_letter_code
_entity_poly.pdbx_strand_id
1 'polypeptide(L)'
;MGERKKGRGLWGHAVGEATLLSQRYHVPIVDLDAYEIEPAILGLVPPETCEEHRLIPVSRQGASLIVAMVDPTDSAALDAIAKATGYPIEPVVADAAQLLAALARHYPRT
;
A
#
# COMPACT_ATOMS: atom_id res chain seq x y z
N MET A 1 9.59 -56.92 -25.39
CA MET A 1 8.46 -56.94 -26.35
C MET A 1 7.20 -57.19 -25.53
N GLY A 2 6.24 -56.27 -25.54
CA GLY A 2 5.14 -56.17 -24.57
C GLY A 2 5.59 -55.34 -23.37
N GLU A 3 4.93 -54.26 -22.95
CA GLU A 3 3.49 -54.08 -22.79
C GLU A 3 3.05 -52.65 -23.18
N ARG A 4 1.99 -52.55 -23.99
CA ARG A 4 1.31 -51.30 -24.35
C ARG A 4 -0.17 -51.43 -23.97
N LYS A 5 -0.57 -50.87 -22.83
CA LYS A 5 -1.96 -50.46 -22.46
C LYS A 5 -1.78 -49.33 -21.43
N LYS A 6 -2.48 -48.20 -21.42
CA LYS A 6 -3.82 -47.85 -21.88
C LYS A 6 -3.85 -46.32 -22.01
N GLY A 7 -4.06 -45.80 -23.21
CA GLY A 7 -4.08 -44.37 -23.50
C GLY A 7 -5.47 -43.77 -23.25
N ARG A 8 -5.50 -42.78 -22.37
CA ARG A 8 -6.36 -41.57 -22.35
C ARG A 8 -7.87 -41.78 -22.38
N GLY A 9 -8.46 -41.70 -21.19
CA GLY A 9 -9.83 -41.29 -21.01
C GLY A 9 -10.01 -39.78 -21.21
N LEU A 10 -11.10 -39.47 -21.93
CA LEU A 10 -12.07 -38.42 -21.61
C LEU A 10 -11.62 -36.97 -21.79
N TRP A 11 -12.01 -36.46 -22.96
CA TRP A 11 -12.31 -35.07 -23.23
C TRP A 11 -13.45 -34.63 -22.30
N GLY A 12 -13.27 -33.51 -21.63
CA GLY A 12 -14.31 -32.94 -20.80
C GLY A 12 -13.85 -31.61 -20.22
N HIS A 13 -14.52 -30.55 -20.69
CA HIS A 13 -14.63 -29.23 -20.09
C HIS A 13 -13.54 -28.22 -20.45
N ALA A 14 -13.93 -27.36 -21.39
CA ALA A 14 -13.38 -26.04 -21.62
C ALA A 14 -13.04 -25.37 -20.29
N VAL A 15 -11.74 -25.16 -20.06
CA VAL A 15 -11.26 -24.30 -19.01
C VAL A 15 -11.45 -22.88 -19.54
N GLY A 16 -12.46 -22.21 -19.00
CA GLY A 16 -12.79 -20.83 -19.35
C GLY A 16 -11.59 -19.92 -19.16
N GLU A 17 -11.24 -19.22 -20.23
CA GLU A 17 -10.79 -17.81 -20.30
C GLU A 17 -10.26 -17.19 -18.99
N ALA A 18 -9.22 -17.77 -18.39
CA ALA A 18 -8.45 -17.14 -17.32
C ALA A 18 -7.28 -16.34 -17.91
N THR A 19 -7.56 -15.42 -18.82
CA THR A 19 -6.55 -14.51 -19.39
C THR A 19 -7.20 -13.16 -19.65
N LEU A 20 -7.24 -12.25 -18.65
CA LEU A 20 -7.13 -10.81 -18.91
C LEU A 20 -6.99 -9.80 -17.73
N LEU A 21 -6.75 -10.17 -16.46
CA LEU A 21 -6.58 -9.14 -15.41
C LEU A 21 -5.29 -9.23 -14.57
N SER A 22 -4.22 -9.80 -15.13
CA SER A 22 -2.87 -9.38 -14.74
C SER A 22 -2.53 -8.14 -15.56
N GLN A 23 -2.49 -6.91 -14.99
CA GLN A 23 -1.57 -5.80 -15.41
C GLN A 23 -1.88 -4.34 -14.96
N ARG A 24 -2.71 -4.03 -13.96
CA ARG A 24 -2.77 -2.64 -13.45
C ARG A 24 -3.04 -2.73 -11.94
N TYR A 25 -2.11 -2.59 -11.01
CA TYR A 25 -1.06 -1.60 -10.84
C TYR A 25 0.07 -2.24 -10.02
N HIS A 26 1.33 -2.09 -10.42
CA HIS A 26 2.51 -2.61 -9.70
C HIS A 26 2.92 -1.74 -8.50
N VAL A 27 2.01 -0.95 -7.95
CA VAL A 27 2.33 -0.15 -6.76
C VAL A 27 2.10 -1.01 -5.54
N PRO A 28 3.08 -1.17 -4.63
CA PRO A 28 2.85 -1.88 -3.37
C PRO A 28 1.74 -1.15 -2.62
N ILE A 29 0.55 -1.75 -2.59
CA ILE A 29 -0.56 -1.28 -1.78
C ILE A 29 -0.24 -1.70 -0.36
N VAL A 30 -0.01 -0.73 0.52
CA VAL A 30 0.14 -1.01 1.93
C VAL A 30 -1.23 -1.15 2.55
N ASP A 31 -1.45 -2.26 3.26
CA ASP A 31 -2.67 -2.46 4.03
C ASP A 31 -2.49 -1.78 5.39
N LEU A 32 -3.07 -0.59 5.56
CA LEU A 32 -2.92 0.17 6.80
C LEU A 32 -3.77 -0.43 7.94
N ASP A 33 -4.79 -1.24 7.63
CA ASP A 33 -5.62 -1.85 8.66
C ASP A 33 -4.86 -2.94 9.42
N ALA A 34 -4.12 -3.76 8.69
CA ALA A 34 -3.29 -4.84 9.24
C ALA A 34 -1.89 -4.39 9.73
N TYR A 35 -1.48 -3.15 9.44
CA TYR A 35 -0.15 -2.65 9.80
C TYR A 35 -0.17 -1.89 11.13
N GLU A 36 0.66 -2.32 12.07
CA GLU A 36 0.85 -1.62 13.33
C GLU A 36 1.96 -0.57 13.17
N ILE A 37 1.57 0.71 13.18
CA ILE A 37 2.49 1.84 13.06
C ILE A 37 2.97 2.23 14.46
N GLU A 38 4.28 2.29 14.64
CA GLU A 38 4.86 2.70 15.92
C GLU A 38 4.49 4.17 16.26
N PRO A 39 4.10 4.48 17.51
CA PRO A 39 3.75 5.84 17.91
C PRO A 39 4.91 6.83 17.76
N ALA A 40 6.16 6.34 17.84
CA ALA A 40 7.34 7.14 17.55
C ALA A 40 7.39 7.63 16.10
N ILE A 41 6.85 6.85 15.15
CA ILE A 41 6.75 7.20 13.72
C ILE A 41 5.58 8.15 13.49
N LEU A 42 4.43 7.88 14.12
CA LEU A 42 3.27 8.78 14.09
C LEU A 42 3.59 10.17 14.67
N GLY A 43 4.49 10.23 15.66
CA GLY A 43 4.96 11.50 16.23
C GLY A 43 5.94 12.28 15.34
N LEU A 44 6.45 11.70 14.25
CA LEU A 44 7.33 12.41 13.31
C LEU A 44 6.57 13.38 12.42
N VAL A 45 5.29 13.10 12.17
CA VAL A 45 4.42 13.94 11.34
C VAL A 45 3.22 14.36 12.20
N PRO A 46 2.97 15.66 12.38
CA PRO A 46 1.84 16.09 13.18
C PRO A 46 0.51 15.69 12.50
N PRO A 47 -0.53 15.39 13.29
CA PRO A 47 -1.83 14.92 12.79
C PRO A 47 -2.45 15.87 11.77
N GLU A 48 -2.34 17.16 12.01
CA GLU A 48 -2.82 18.23 11.11
C GLU A 48 -2.23 18.11 9.69
N THR A 49 -0.93 17.83 9.56
CA THR A 49 -0.27 17.62 8.27
C THR A 49 -0.73 16.31 7.62
N CYS A 50 -0.94 15.26 8.42
CA CYS A 50 -1.45 13.98 7.95
C CYS A 50 -2.88 14.11 7.38
N GLU A 51 -3.75 14.85 8.06
CA GLU A 51 -5.12 15.13 7.62
C GLU A 51 -5.16 16.07 6.40
N GLU A 52 -4.39 17.16 6.42
CA GLU A 52 -4.35 18.17 5.36
C GLU A 52 -3.90 17.58 4.02
N HIS A 53 -2.81 16.81 4.04
CA HIS A 53 -2.24 16.20 2.84
C HIS A 53 -2.77 14.79 2.56
N ARG A 54 -3.69 14.27 3.39
CA ARG A 54 -4.28 12.92 3.29
C ARG A 54 -3.21 11.84 3.15
N LEU A 55 -2.38 11.73 4.19
CA LEU A 55 -1.27 10.80 4.32
C LEU A 55 -1.08 10.33 5.75
N ILE A 56 -0.33 9.26 5.93
CA ILE A 56 0.08 8.80 7.25
C ILE A 56 1.50 8.22 7.20
N PRO A 57 2.41 8.59 8.12
CA PRO A 57 3.71 7.94 8.21
C PRO A 57 3.53 6.50 8.66
N VAL A 58 4.09 5.55 7.90
CA VAL A 58 3.91 4.10 8.15
C VAL A 58 5.13 3.50 8.83
N SER A 59 6.31 3.88 8.37
CA SER A 59 7.57 3.37 8.88
C SER A 59 8.72 4.26 8.47
N ARG A 60 9.90 4.06 9.03
CA ARG A 60 11.13 4.75 8.65
C ARG A 60 12.18 3.72 8.26
N GLN A 61 12.68 3.80 7.03
CA GLN A 61 13.77 2.96 6.55
C GLN A 61 15.07 3.76 6.52
N GLY A 62 15.94 3.50 7.50
CA GLY A 62 17.23 4.17 7.61
C GLY A 62 17.07 5.67 7.83
N ALA A 63 17.32 6.46 6.79
CA ALA A 63 17.18 7.92 6.81
C ALA A 63 15.86 8.42 6.18
N SER A 64 15.12 7.56 5.47
CA SER A 64 13.89 7.95 4.76
C SER A 64 12.64 7.58 5.53
N LEU A 65 11.64 8.47 5.50
CA LEU A 65 10.33 8.28 6.08
C LEU A 65 9.38 7.72 5.01
N ILE A 66 8.83 6.54 5.25
CA ILE A 66 7.78 5.97 4.41
C ILE A 66 6.45 6.57 4.81
N VAL A 67 5.75 7.15 3.83
CA VAL A 67 4.40 7.70 4.02
C VAL A 67 3.43 7.01 3.08
N ALA A 68 2.31 6.58 3.63
CA ALA A 68 1.19 6.09 2.85
C ALA A 68 0.34 7.28 2.38
N MET A 69 0.07 7.31 1.08
CA MET A 69 -0.68 8.36 0.41
C MET A 69 -1.68 7.74 -0.56
N VAL A 70 -2.81 8.42 -0.77
CA VAL A 70 -3.78 8.00 -1.80
C VAL A 70 -3.22 8.23 -3.21
N ASP A 71 -2.48 9.33 -3.39
CA ASP A 71 -1.87 9.70 -4.65
C ASP A 71 -0.38 10.02 -4.48
N PRO A 72 0.54 9.11 -4.85
CA PRO A 72 1.98 9.30 -4.71
C PRO A 72 2.57 10.16 -5.83
N THR A 73 1.77 10.56 -6.83
CA THR A 73 2.23 11.39 -7.95
C THR A 73 2.19 12.87 -7.62
N ASP A 74 1.58 13.24 -6.49
CA ASP A 74 1.53 14.60 -5.96
C ASP A 74 2.88 15.01 -5.35
N SER A 75 3.77 15.48 -6.22
CA SER A 75 5.10 15.96 -5.82
C SER A 75 5.07 17.19 -4.91
N ALA A 76 3.98 17.97 -4.93
CA ALA A 76 3.81 19.14 -4.07
C ALA A 76 3.58 18.71 -2.61
N ALA A 77 2.72 17.72 -2.39
CA ALA A 77 2.53 17.12 -1.07
C ALA A 77 3.83 16.51 -0.55
N LEU A 78 4.53 15.74 -1.38
CA LEU A 78 5.83 15.15 -1.04
C LEU A 78 6.86 16.18 -0.58
N ASP A 79 7.02 17.28 -1.31
CA ASP A 79 7.94 18.36 -0.97
C ASP A 79 7.52 19.09 0.32
N ALA A 80 6.23 19.31 0.52
CA ALA A 80 5.69 19.95 1.73
C ALA A 80 6.00 19.12 2.98
N ILE A 81 5.76 17.80 2.94
CA ILE A 81 6.02 16.89 4.07
C ILE A 81 7.52 16.73 4.29
N ALA A 82 8.30 16.61 3.21
CA ALA A 82 9.76 16.53 3.30
C ALA A 82 10.33 17.76 4.03
N LYS A 83 9.80 18.96 3.72
CA LYS A 83 10.18 20.20 4.41
C LYS A 83 9.68 20.28 5.83
N ALA A 84 8.45 19.84 6.10
CA ALA A 84 7.86 19.87 7.44
C ALA A 84 8.58 18.92 8.39
N THR A 85 8.94 17.73 7.91
CA THR A 85 9.55 16.66 8.72
C THR A 85 11.08 16.70 8.70
N GLY A 86 11.68 17.29 7.67
CA GLY A 86 13.13 17.30 7.45
C GLY A 86 13.72 15.97 6.97
N TYR A 87 12.88 14.98 6.65
CA TYR A 87 13.32 13.66 6.18
C TYR A 87 13.03 13.48 4.68
N PRO A 88 13.86 12.72 3.95
CA PRO A 88 13.52 12.24 2.62
C PRO A 88 12.29 11.34 2.71
N ILE A 89 11.30 11.61 1.85
CA ILE A 89 9.99 10.96 1.87
C ILE A 89 9.92 9.89 0.78
N GLU A 90 9.55 8.68 1.18
CA GLU A 90 9.27 7.54 0.29
C GLU A 90 7.76 7.28 0.27
N PRO A 91 7.02 7.75 -0.76
CA PRO A 91 5.59 7.51 -0.85
C PRO A 91 5.28 6.05 -1.18
N VAL A 92 4.25 5.51 -0.53
CA VAL A 92 3.59 4.26 -0.91
C VAL A 92 2.10 4.51 -1.12
N VAL A 93 1.47 3.72 -1.98
CA VAL A 93 0.02 3.84 -2.23
C VAL A 93 -0.74 3.14 -1.13
N ALA A 94 -1.73 3.83 -0.59
CA ALA A 94 -2.74 3.25 0.29
C ALA A 94 -4.15 3.58 -0.21
N ASP A 95 -5.09 2.72 0.15
CA ASP A 95 -6.50 2.99 -0.12
C ASP A 95 -6.99 4.17 0.72
N ALA A 96 -7.82 5.04 0.11
CA ALA A 96 -8.34 6.23 0.79
C ALA A 96 -9.18 5.89 2.02
N ALA A 97 -9.97 4.81 1.96
CA ALA A 97 -10.78 4.38 3.11
C ALA A 97 -9.89 3.86 4.24
N GLN A 98 -8.84 3.11 3.91
CA GLN A 98 -7.87 2.63 4.91
C GLN A 98 -7.07 3.76 5.54
N LEU A 99 -6.68 4.76 4.75
CA LEU A 99 -5.97 5.94 5.24
C LEU A 99 -6.82 6.72 6.24
N LEU A 100 -8.09 6.98 5.91
CA LEU A 100 -9.02 7.63 6.83
C LEU A 100 -9.24 6.81 8.10
N ALA A 101 -9.39 5.49 7.98
CA ALA A 101 -9.52 4.60 9.13
C ALA A 101 -8.26 4.63 10.02
N ALA A 102 -7.07 4.63 9.42
CA ALA A 102 -5.80 4.71 10.13
C ALA A 102 -5.63 6.06 10.84
N LEU A 103 -5.96 7.17 10.19
CA LEU A 103 -5.98 8.50 10.82
C LEU A 103 -6.93 8.54 12.02
N ALA A 104 -8.15 8.03 11.86
CA ALA A 104 -9.13 7.98 12.94
C ALA A 104 -8.68 7.08 14.11
N ARG A 105 -7.95 5.99 13.81
CA ARG A 105 -7.43 5.04 14.80
C ARG A 105 -6.22 5.58 15.57
N HIS A 106 -5.32 6.27 14.88
CA HIS A 106 -4.02 6.70 15.43
C HIS A 106 -4.01 8.15 15.92
N TYR A 107 -4.88 9.00 15.40
CA TYR A 107 -5.04 10.40 15.81
C TYR A 107 -6.49 10.67 16.27
N PRO A 108 -6.95 10.06 17.37
CA PRO A 108 -8.23 10.39 17.94
C PRO A 108 -8.21 11.86 18.38
N ARG A 109 -9.09 12.66 17.78
CA ARG A 109 -9.26 14.09 18.09
C ARG A 109 -9.81 14.21 19.52
N THR A 110 -8.93 14.37 20.52
CA THR A 110 -9.31 14.54 21.93
C THR A 110 -9.77 15.96 22.25
#